data_AF-G8R4C1-F1
#
_entry.id   AF-G8R4C1-F1
#
_cell.length_a   1.000
_cell.length_b   1.000
_cell.length_c   1.000
_cell.angle_alpha   90.00
_cell.angle_beta   90.00
_cell.angle_gamma   90.00
#
_symmetry.space_group_name_H-M   'P 1'
#
loop_
_entity.id
_entity.type
_entity.pdbx_description
1 polymer ?
#
loop_
_entity_poly.entity_id
_entity_poly.type
_entity_poly.pdbx_seq_one_letter_code
_entity_poly.pdbx_strand_id
1 'polypeptide(L)'
;MSNQIDYKTYYRSKAADSFKTRSKLYIFQQALLGREFNSEKVNTFLVENDLVKKYTAQYWQRNHEETIDGSSLSVGEVYNEMVRMEVAHLEELKVLRDCYIKEFFPAKFDFDEFTKICGSDHCTYCKITMSDIDTLASCLELFKKNERGWKLEMDRKNSNFEYLPENVVMACYWCNNAKTDEFTDVEFMVVGEAIGQVWKSRLNKVKNKPKL
;
A
#
# COMPACT_ATOMS: atom_id res chain seq x y z
N MET A 1 -26.57 -0.67 8.82
CA MET A 1 -26.61 -0.68 7.34
C MET A 1 -25.35 -1.39 6.85
N SER A 2 -25.52 -2.57 6.27
CA SER A 2 -24.42 -3.37 5.72
C SER A 2 -23.85 -2.66 4.50
N ASN A 3 -22.80 -1.84 4.68
CA ASN A 3 -21.96 -1.42 3.56
C ASN A 3 -21.16 -2.66 3.13
N GLN A 4 -21.76 -3.52 2.32
CA GLN A 4 -21.05 -4.60 1.66
C GLN A 4 -19.95 -3.94 0.80
N ILE A 5 -18.70 -4.38 0.97
CA ILE A 5 -17.61 -3.87 0.14
C ILE A 5 -17.94 -4.26 -1.30
N ASP A 6 -18.06 -3.28 -2.20
CA ASP A 6 -18.04 -3.57 -3.62
C ASP A 6 -16.63 -4.03 -4.00
N TYR A 7 -16.43 -5.34 -3.99
CA TYR A 7 -15.13 -5.93 -4.27
C TYR A 7 -14.63 -5.62 -5.68
N LYS A 8 -15.51 -5.37 -6.66
CA LYS A 8 -15.07 -4.97 -8.01
C LYS A 8 -14.46 -3.58 -8.00
N THR A 9 -15.12 -2.62 -7.35
CA THR A 9 -14.57 -1.28 -7.19
C THR A 9 -13.28 -1.31 -6.36
N TYR A 10 -13.25 -2.13 -5.29
CA TYR A 10 -12.06 -2.25 -4.45
C TYR A 10 -10.87 -2.85 -5.21
N TYR A 11 -11.11 -3.93 -5.97
CA TYR A 11 -10.12 -4.56 -6.83
C TYR A 11 -9.55 -3.57 -7.86
N ARG A 12 -10.41 -2.83 -8.57
CA ARG A 12 -9.98 -1.80 -9.53
C ARG A 12 -9.14 -0.70 -8.87
N SER A 13 -9.49 -0.30 -7.65
CA SER A 13 -8.69 0.66 -6.87
C SER A 13 -7.30 0.10 -6.57
N LYS A 14 -7.17 -1.18 -6.22
CA LYS A 14 -5.87 -1.81 -5.92
C LYS A 14 -5.03 -2.10 -7.16
N ALA A 15 -5.68 -2.37 -8.28
CA ALA A 15 -5.05 -2.38 -9.60
C ALA A 15 -4.47 -1.00 -9.94
N ALA A 16 -5.23 0.07 -9.71
CA ALA A 16 -4.78 1.45 -9.96
C ALA A 16 -3.61 1.86 -9.04
N ASP A 17 -3.67 1.52 -7.74
CA ASP A 17 -2.58 1.76 -6.79
C ASP A 17 -1.28 1.01 -7.20
N SER A 18 -1.43 -0.21 -7.74
CA SER A 18 -0.32 -1.02 -8.25
C SER A 18 0.32 -0.39 -9.49
N PHE A 19 -0.50 0.06 -10.45
CA PHE A 19 -0.01 0.81 -11.60
C PHE A 19 0.76 2.05 -11.17
N LYS A 20 0.22 2.84 -10.23
CA LYS A 20 0.88 4.05 -9.73
C LYS A 20 2.27 3.76 -9.15
N THR A 21 2.38 2.68 -8.37
CA THR A 21 3.68 2.25 -7.80
C THR A 21 4.66 1.91 -8.92
N ARG A 22 4.21 1.10 -9.88
CA ARG A 22 5.05 0.68 -11.01
C ARG A 22 5.48 1.83 -11.90
N SER A 23 4.54 2.66 -12.35
CA SER A 23 4.83 3.76 -13.28
C SER A 23 5.77 4.77 -12.64
N LYS A 24 5.61 5.05 -11.34
CA LYS A 24 6.50 5.96 -10.62
C LYS A 24 7.93 5.43 -10.55
N LEU A 25 8.10 4.15 -10.23
CA LEU A 25 9.43 3.52 -10.18
C LEU A 25 10.04 3.36 -11.58
N TYR A 26 9.23 3.13 -12.61
CA TYR A 26 9.70 3.13 -13.99
C TYR A 26 10.24 4.50 -14.42
N ILE A 27 9.47 5.57 -14.17
CA ILE A 27 9.88 6.95 -14.47
C ILE A 27 11.13 7.32 -13.69
N PHE A 28 11.19 6.97 -12.39
CA PHE A 28 12.39 7.14 -11.59
C PHE A 28 13.60 6.43 -12.20
N GLN A 29 13.46 5.18 -12.67
CA GLN A 29 14.56 4.47 -13.32
C GLN A 29 15.00 5.14 -14.63
N GLN A 30 14.06 5.60 -15.46
CA GLN A 30 14.41 6.30 -16.70
C GLN A 30 15.16 7.61 -16.41
N ALA A 31 14.67 8.40 -15.45
CA ALA A 31 15.33 9.63 -15.01
C ALA A 31 16.74 9.34 -14.45
N LEU A 32 16.87 8.34 -13.58
CA LEU A 32 18.15 7.93 -12.99
C LEU A 32 19.19 7.58 -14.07
N LEU A 33 18.76 6.90 -15.14
CA LEU A 33 19.60 6.42 -16.22
C LEU A 33 19.75 7.41 -17.40
N GLY A 34 19.12 8.59 -17.33
CA GLY A 34 19.11 9.57 -18.42
C GLY A 34 18.48 9.02 -19.70
N ARG A 35 17.43 8.20 -19.58
CA ARG A 35 16.73 7.57 -20.71
C ARG A 35 15.39 8.24 -20.95
N GLU A 36 14.94 8.24 -22.20
CA GLU A 36 13.60 8.70 -22.55
C GLU A 36 12.51 7.71 -22.12
N PHE A 37 11.32 8.24 -21.88
CA PHE A 37 10.16 7.44 -21.52
C PHE A 37 9.73 6.53 -22.68
N ASN A 38 9.58 5.23 -22.40
CA ASN A 38 9.01 4.27 -23.35
C ASN A 38 7.73 3.65 -22.76
N SER A 39 6.58 3.98 -23.34
CA SER A 39 5.26 3.53 -22.88
C SER A 39 5.04 2.03 -22.99
N GLU A 40 5.59 1.38 -24.01
CA GLU A 40 5.43 -0.06 -24.26
C GLU A 40 6.01 -0.90 -23.11
N LYS A 41 6.95 -0.34 -22.35
CA LYS A 41 7.62 -1.04 -21.24
C LYS A 41 6.92 -0.86 -19.90
N VAL A 42 6.08 0.16 -19.72
CA VAL A 42 5.52 0.48 -18.39
C VAL A 42 4.72 -0.69 -17.80
N ASN A 43 3.84 -1.31 -18.59
CA ASN A 43 2.99 -2.40 -18.11
C ASN A 43 3.70 -3.76 -18.00
N THR A 44 4.92 -3.88 -18.49
CA THR A 44 5.77 -5.08 -18.35
C THR A 44 6.97 -4.85 -17.45
N PHE A 45 7.16 -3.61 -16.96
CA PHE A 45 8.26 -3.23 -16.09
C PHE A 45 8.26 -4.04 -14.79
N LEU A 46 9.42 -4.61 -14.47
CA LEU A 46 9.65 -5.34 -13.22
C LEU A 46 10.27 -4.40 -12.20
N VAL A 47 9.60 -4.28 -11.04
CA VAL A 47 10.13 -3.53 -9.91
C VAL A 47 11.13 -4.39 -9.15
N GLU A 48 12.37 -3.93 -9.05
CA GLU A 48 13.46 -4.63 -8.38
C GLU A 48 13.78 -4.02 -7.01
N ASN A 49 14.27 -4.84 -6.08
CA ASN A 49 14.63 -4.42 -4.72
C ASN A 49 15.69 -3.31 -4.69
N ASP A 50 16.70 -3.37 -5.56
CA ASP A 50 17.75 -2.34 -5.62
C ASP A 50 17.18 -0.97 -6.03
N LEU A 51 16.31 -0.95 -7.04
CA LEU A 51 15.65 0.27 -7.48
C LEU A 51 14.76 0.85 -6.39
N VAL A 52 14.01 0.00 -5.69
CA VAL A 52 13.19 0.42 -4.53
C VAL A 52 14.07 1.05 -3.46
N LYS A 53 15.20 0.43 -3.09
CA LYS A 53 16.13 0.99 -2.10
C LYS A 53 16.69 2.34 -2.53
N LYS A 54 17.10 2.49 -3.79
CA LYS A 54 17.55 3.78 -4.33
C LYS A 54 16.46 4.83 -4.24
N TYR A 55 15.24 4.47 -4.60
CA TYR A 55 14.10 5.37 -4.53
C TYR A 55 13.78 5.79 -3.09
N THR A 56 13.67 4.85 -2.15
CA THR A 56 13.20 5.14 -0.79
C THR A 56 14.28 5.63 0.17
N ALA A 57 15.51 5.12 0.06
CA ALA A 57 16.59 5.37 1.01
C ALA A 57 17.69 6.28 0.47
N GLN A 58 17.70 6.62 -0.83
CA GLN A 58 18.63 7.59 -1.39
C GLN A 58 17.88 8.82 -1.93
N TYR A 59 17.01 8.64 -2.91
CA TYR A 59 16.28 9.75 -3.54
C TYR A 59 15.44 10.57 -2.53
N TRP A 60 14.74 9.91 -1.59
CA TRP A 60 13.96 10.62 -0.57
C TRP A 60 14.75 11.09 0.66
N GLN A 61 16.03 10.74 0.78
CA GLN A 61 16.82 10.97 2.01
C GLN A 61 18.08 11.82 1.80
N ARG A 62 18.61 11.86 0.57
CA ARG A 62 19.76 12.69 0.20
C ARG A 62 19.30 14.11 -0.14
N ASN A 63 20.20 15.08 0.03
CA ASN A 63 19.96 16.46 -0.36
C ASN A 63 19.91 16.59 -1.89
N HIS A 64 19.35 17.71 -2.37
CA HIS A 64 19.11 17.92 -3.80
C HIS A 64 20.40 17.97 -4.64
N GLU A 65 21.51 18.40 -4.05
CA GLU A 65 22.82 18.51 -4.70
C GLU A 65 23.60 17.19 -4.72
N GLU A 66 23.19 16.21 -3.93
CA GLU A 66 23.82 14.89 -3.87
C GLU A 66 23.36 14.01 -5.02
N THR A 67 24.17 13.03 -5.41
CA THR A 67 23.84 12.06 -6.46
C THR A 67 23.16 10.83 -5.88
N ILE A 68 22.56 10.00 -6.72
CA ILE A 68 22.05 8.66 -6.38
C ILE A 68 22.97 7.62 -7.01
N ASP A 69 23.19 6.50 -6.33
CA ASP A 69 24.09 5.46 -6.81
C ASP A 69 23.65 4.94 -8.19
N GLY A 70 24.56 5.01 -9.17
CA GLY A 70 24.29 4.63 -10.55
C GLY A 70 23.73 5.74 -11.44
N SER A 71 23.67 6.99 -10.95
CA SER A 71 23.37 8.17 -11.75
C SER A 71 24.51 9.18 -11.70
N SER A 72 24.73 9.89 -12.81
CA SER A 72 25.55 11.10 -12.85
C SER A 72 24.77 12.35 -12.47
N LEU A 73 23.44 12.26 -12.37
CA LEU A 73 22.56 13.37 -12.02
C LEU A 73 22.42 13.49 -10.50
N SER A 74 22.29 14.73 -10.04
CA SER A 74 21.87 15.05 -8.68
C SER A 74 20.41 14.65 -8.42
N VAL A 75 20.02 14.49 -7.16
CA VAL A 75 18.63 14.21 -6.75
C VAL A 75 17.67 15.26 -7.33
N GLY A 76 18.07 16.53 -7.32
CA GLY A 76 17.27 17.62 -7.88
C GLY A 76 17.08 17.52 -9.39
N GLU A 77 18.12 17.13 -10.14
CA GLU A 77 18.02 16.88 -11.58
C GLU A 77 17.15 15.66 -11.89
N VAL A 78 17.29 14.57 -11.13
CA VAL A 78 16.42 13.38 -11.25
C VAL A 78 14.96 13.76 -10.99
N TYR A 79 14.68 14.55 -9.95
CA TYR A 79 13.34 15.06 -9.66
C TYR A 79 12.77 15.84 -10.87
N ASN A 80 13.55 16.77 -11.43
CA ASN A 80 13.13 17.56 -12.57
C ASN A 80 12.83 16.69 -13.81
N GLU A 81 13.65 15.67 -14.07
CA GLU A 81 13.42 14.72 -15.16
C GLU A 81 12.16 13.88 -14.93
N MET A 82 11.92 13.41 -13.69
CA MET A 82 10.70 12.69 -13.36
C MET A 82 9.45 13.56 -13.61
N VAL A 83 9.47 14.82 -13.13
CA VAL A 83 8.36 15.76 -13.33
C VAL A 83 8.14 16.05 -14.82
N ARG A 84 9.23 16.27 -15.58
CA ARG A 84 9.17 16.47 -17.04
C ARG A 84 8.46 15.29 -17.72
N MET A 85 8.87 14.06 -17.42
CA MET A 85 8.28 12.85 -18.01
C MET A 85 6.81 12.67 -17.60
N GLU A 86 6.47 12.86 -16.32
CA GLU A 86 5.09 12.73 -15.83
C GLU A 86 4.15 13.71 -16.54
N VAL A 87 4.58 14.96 -16.74
CA VAL A 87 3.78 15.98 -17.44
C VAL A 87 3.69 15.70 -18.93
N ALA A 88 4.82 15.37 -19.59
CA ALA A 88 4.85 15.12 -21.02
C ALA A 88 4.01 13.90 -21.45
N HIS A 89 3.91 12.90 -20.58
CA HIS A 89 3.22 11.63 -20.87
C HIS A 89 1.92 11.43 -20.09
N LEU A 90 1.32 12.50 -19.55
CA LEU A 90 0.14 12.39 -18.67
C LEU A 90 -1.03 11.62 -19.29
N GLU A 91 -1.40 11.92 -20.55
CA GLU A 91 -2.51 11.23 -21.22
C GLU A 91 -2.15 9.78 -21.57
N GLU A 92 -0.90 9.53 -21.96
CA GLU A 92 -0.40 8.18 -22.23
C GLU A 92 -0.42 7.32 -20.97
N LEU A 93 -0.01 7.87 -19.82
CA LEU A 93 -0.08 7.21 -18.51
C LEU A 93 -1.51 6.86 -18.10
N LYS A 94 -2.52 7.69 -18.45
CA LYS A 94 -3.93 7.36 -18.20
C LYS A 94 -4.38 6.16 -19.03
N VAL A 95 -4.03 6.13 -20.32
CA VAL A 95 -4.35 4.98 -21.20
C VAL A 95 -3.64 3.71 -20.72
N LEU A 96 -2.36 3.82 -20.36
CA LEU A 96 -1.59 2.70 -19.81
C LEU A 96 -2.16 2.18 -18.51
N ARG A 97 -2.63 3.06 -17.61
CA ARG A 97 -3.31 2.69 -16.36
C ARG A 97 -4.57 1.88 -16.64
N ASP A 98 -5.42 2.36 -17.55
CA ASP A 98 -6.69 1.70 -17.83
C ASP A 98 -6.46 0.33 -18.50
N CYS A 99 -5.46 0.24 -19.39
CA CYS A 99 -4.98 -1.03 -19.95
C CYS A 99 -4.42 -1.95 -18.86
N TYR A 100 -3.64 -1.42 -17.92
CA TYR A 100 -3.08 -2.20 -16.82
C TYR A 100 -4.18 -2.85 -15.96
N ILE A 101 -5.16 -2.04 -15.54
CA ILE A 101 -6.27 -2.48 -14.69
C ILE A 101 -7.09 -3.57 -15.38
N LYS A 102 -7.27 -3.48 -16.69
CA LYS A 102 -8.14 -4.39 -17.45
C LYS A 102 -7.44 -5.66 -17.90
N GLU A 103 -6.19 -5.57 -18.34
CA GLU A 103 -5.53 -6.67 -19.07
C GLU A 103 -4.36 -7.27 -18.28
N PHE A 104 -3.56 -6.46 -17.58
CA PHE A 104 -2.33 -6.92 -16.92
C PHE A 104 -2.53 -7.34 -15.47
N PHE A 105 -3.29 -6.56 -14.69
CA PHE A 105 -3.51 -6.84 -13.28
C PHE A 105 -4.27 -8.16 -13.05
N PRO A 106 -5.34 -8.49 -13.81
CA PRO A 106 -6.03 -9.78 -13.66
C PRO A 106 -5.16 -11.00 -13.95
N ALA A 107 -4.16 -10.87 -14.83
CA ALA A 107 -3.20 -11.94 -15.08
C ALA A 107 -2.21 -12.16 -13.92
N LYS A 108 -2.05 -11.18 -13.03
CA LYS A 108 -1.11 -11.21 -11.88
C LYS A 108 -1.79 -11.43 -10.54
N PHE A 109 -3.02 -10.95 -10.40
CA PHE A 109 -3.82 -11.07 -9.18
C PHE A 109 -5.25 -11.34 -9.60
N ASP A 110 -5.64 -12.60 -9.64
CA ASP A 110 -6.98 -12.99 -10.05
C ASP A 110 -8.06 -12.42 -9.10
N PHE A 111 -9.25 -12.15 -9.63
CA PHE A 111 -10.34 -11.56 -8.86
C PHE A 111 -10.88 -12.51 -7.77
N ASP A 112 -10.94 -13.82 -8.02
CA ASP A 112 -11.41 -14.78 -7.02
C ASP A 112 -10.38 -14.93 -5.89
N GLU A 113 -9.09 -14.92 -6.24
CA GLU A 113 -8.01 -14.88 -5.23
C GLU A 113 -8.07 -13.60 -4.38
N PHE A 114 -8.30 -12.45 -5.02
CA PHE A 114 -8.46 -11.18 -4.31
C PHE A 114 -9.64 -11.21 -3.34
N THR A 115 -10.81 -11.69 -3.77
CA THR A 115 -12.00 -11.76 -2.92
C THR A 115 -11.80 -12.74 -1.75
N LYS A 116 -11.08 -13.85 -1.98
CA LYS A 116 -10.69 -14.78 -0.92
C LYS A 116 -9.85 -14.11 0.16
N ILE A 117 -8.88 -13.28 -0.23
CA ILE A 117 -8.05 -12.52 0.72
C ILE A 117 -8.90 -11.49 1.47
N CYS A 118 -9.77 -10.75 0.77
CA CYS A 118 -10.71 -9.82 1.39
C CYS A 118 -11.67 -10.47 2.39
N GLY A 119 -11.90 -11.78 2.28
CA GLY A 119 -12.75 -12.55 3.18
C GLY A 119 -12.18 -12.78 4.59
N SER A 120 -10.95 -12.35 4.87
CA SER A 120 -10.41 -12.41 6.24
C SER A 120 -11.25 -11.60 7.22
N ASP A 121 -11.58 -12.19 8.36
CA ASP A 121 -12.38 -11.57 9.42
C ASP A 121 -11.52 -10.89 10.50
N HIS A 122 -10.20 -11.05 10.44
CA HIS A 122 -9.25 -10.51 11.41
C HIS A 122 -8.05 -9.84 10.77
N CYS A 123 -7.47 -8.89 11.51
CA CYS A 123 -6.21 -8.26 11.17
C CYS A 123 -5.07 -9.28 11.23
N THR A 124 -4.25 -9.34 10.20
CA THR A 124 -3.08 -10.23 10.13
C THR A 124 -2.08 -9.95 11.25
N TYR A 125 -1.88 -8.68 11.61
CA TYR A 125 -0.87 -8.26 12.58
C TYR A 125 -1.34 -8.38 14.03
N CYS A 126 -2.42 -7.71 14.42
CA CYS A 126 -2.88 -7.67 15.82
C CYS A 126 -4.01 -8.65 16.16
N LYS A 127 -4.51 -9.41 15.18
CA LYS A 127 -5.58 -10.40 15.31
C LYS A 127 -6.94 -9.86 15.77
N ILE A 128 -7.13 -8.55 15.85
CA ILE A 128 -8.46 -7.96 16.11
C ILE A 128 -9.44 -8.37 15.02
N THR A 129 -10.62 -8.85 15.41
CA THR A 129 -11.68 -9.25 14.47
C THR A 129 -12.59 -8.06 14.13
N MET A 130 -13.39 -8.19 13.07
CA MET A 130 -14.46 -7.24 12.77
C MET A 130 -15.45 -7.07 13.94
N SER A 131 -15.81 -8.18 14.61
CA SER A 131 -16.70 -8.14 15.77
C SER A 131 -16.09 -7.43 16.98
N ASP A 132 -14.78 -7.58 17.19
CA ASP A 132 -14.06 -6.84 18.23
C ASP A 132 -14.04 -5.33 17.93
N ILE A 133 -13.82 -4.95 16.67
CA ILE A 133 -13.89 -3.55 16.22
C ILE A 133 -15.27 -2.98 16.51
N ASP A 134 -16.34 -3.67 16.12
CA ASP A 134 -17.72 -3.25 16.36
C ASP A 134 -18.01 -3.09 17.86
N THR A 135 -17.56 -4.05 18.67
CA THR A 135 -17.71 -4.03 20.13
C THR A 135 -17.02 -2.81 20.73
N LEU A 136 -15.72 -2.64 20.46
CA LEU A 136 -14.95 -1.50 20.98
C LEU A 136 -15.49 -0.15 20.47
N ALA A 137 -15.95 -0.08 19.21
CA ALA A 137 -16.57 1.12 18.65
C ALA A 137 -17.84 1.49 19.40
N SER A 138 -18.75 0.53 19.59
CA SER A 138 -20.03 0.74 20.29
C SER A 138 -19.85 1.17 21.74
N CYS A 139 -18.74 0.77 22.37
CA CYS A 139 -18.40 1.13 23.73
C CYS A 139 -17.50 2.38 23.85
N LEU A 140 -17.23 3.07 22.74
CA LEU A 140 -16.37 4.26 22.67
C LEU A 140 -14.93 4.03 23.15
N GLU A 141 -14.41 2.81 22.94
CA GLU A 141 -13.05 2.39 23.32
C GLU A 141 -12.09 2.38 22.12
N LEU A 142 -12.51 2.94 20.98
CA LEU A 142 -11.67 3.19 19.80
C LEU A 142 -11.53 4.70 19.57
N PHE A 143 -10.31 5.15 19.32
CA PHE A 143 -9.99 6.56 19.13
C PHE A 143 -9.36 6.79 17.76
N LYS A 144 -9.97 7.66 16.95
CA LYS A 144 -9.49 8.10 15.63
C LYS A 144 -10.12 9.43 15.24
N LYS A 145 -9.47 10.17 14.33
CA LYS A 145 -9.91 11.49 13.85
C LYS A 145 -10.31 11.47 12.36
N ASN A 146 -10.79 10.33 11.86
CA ASN A 146 -11.20 10.14 10.46
C ASN A 146 -12.30 9.09 10.35
N GLU A 147 -12.84 8.93 9.14
CA GLU A 147 -13.95 8.01 8.84
C GLU A 147 -13.51 6.56 8.59
N ARG A 148 -12.19 6.29 8.42
CA ARG A 148 -11.63 4.95 8.15
C ARG A 148 -11.54 4.09 9.41
N GLY A 149 -11.23 2.80 9.26
CA GLY A 149 -10.93 1.91 10.39
C GLY A 149 -12.10 1.24 11.10
N TRP A 150 -13.28 1.32 10.50
CA TRP A 150 -14.42 0.45 10.86
C TRP A 150 -14.40 -0.90 10.15
N LYS A 151 -13.42 -1.11 9.27
CA LYS A 151 -13.23 -2.33 8.49
C LYS A 151 -11.75 -2.67 8.40
N LEU A 152 -11.46 -3.92 8.07
CA LEU A 152 -10.14 -4.29 7.61
C LEU A 152 -9.87 -3.72 6.21
N GLU A 153 -8.62 -3.41 5.96
CA GLU A 153 -8.11 -2.86 4.71
C GLU A 153 -6.96 -3.75 4.23
N MET A 154 -6.85 -3.91 2.92
CA MET A 154 -5.70 -4.56 2.30
C MET A 154 -4.45 -3.69 2.51
N ASP A 155 -3.46 -4.28 3.16
CA ASP A 155 -2.14 -3.75 3.38
C ASP A 155 -1.13 -4.48 2.48
N ARG A 156 -0.03 -3.79 2.15
CA ARG A 156 1.10 -4.39 1.44
C ARG A 156 2.16 -4.78 2.44
N LYS A 157 2.58 -6.05 2.41
CA LYS A 157 3.67 -6.56 3.25
C LYS A 157 4.94 -5.74 3.05
N ASN A 158 5.28 -5.46 1.78
CA ASN A 158 6.25 -4.45 1.39
C ASN A 158 5.55 -3.28 0.68
N SER A 159 5.53 -2.13 1.35
CA SER A 159 4.79 -0.94 0.92
C SER A 159 5.35 -0.25 -0.32
N ASN A 160 6.49 -0.70 -0.84
CA ASN A 160 7.10 -0.13 -2.06
C ASN A 160 6.87 -0.99 -3.31
N PHE A 161 6.13 -2.09 -3.16
CA PHE A 161 5.75 -2.98 -4.26
C PHE A 161 4.25 -2.90 -4.55
N GLU A 162 3.83 -3.59 -5.60
CA GLU A 162 2.44 -3.64 -6.05
C GLU A 162 1.55 -4.47 -5.10
N TYR A 163 0.23 -4.32 -5.22
CA TYR A 163 -0.73 -5.22 -4.59
C TYR A 163 -0.79 -6.50 -5.42
N LEU A 164 -0.01 -7.50 -5.04
CA LEU A 164 0.01 -8.85 -5.62
C LEU A 164 -0.30 -9.88 -4.54
N PRO A 165 -0.82 -11.07 -4.86
CA PRO A 165 -1.27 -12.05 -3.88
C PRO A 165 -0.25 -12.33 -2.77
N GLU A 166 1.03 -12.45 -3.13
CA GLU A 166 2.14 -12.72 -2.23
C GLU A 166 2.49 -11.52 -1.33
N ASN A 167 2.18 -10.30 -1.77
CA ASN A 167 2.55 -9.04 -1.12
C ASN A 167 1.38 -8.38 -0.37
N VAL A 168 0.20 -9.00 -0.28
CA VAL A 168 -0.95 -8.40 0.40
C VAL A 168 -1.47 -9.21 1.56
N VAL A 169 -2.05 -8.51 2.54
CA VAL A 169 -2.74 -9.09 3.70
C VAL A 169 -3.91 -8.18 4.11
N MET A 170 -4.86 -8.70 4.88
CA MET A 170 -5.86 -7.86 5.53
C MET A 170 -5.34 -7.36 6.88
N ALA A 171 -5.41 -6.05 7.09
CA ALA A 171 -4.96 -5.38 8.31
C ALA A 171 -6.05 -4.42 8.82
N CYS A 172 -6.12 -4.24 10.15
CA CYS A 172 -6.94 -3.16 10.70
C CYS A 172 -6.25 -1.81 10.44
N TYR A 173 -7.06 -0.75 10.47
CA TYR A 173 -6.58 0.61 10.24
C TYR A 173 -5.40 1.01 11.13
N TRP A 174 -5.44 0.71 12.44
CA TRP A 174 -4.35 1.07 13.36
C TRP A 174 -3.03 0.37 13.00
N CYS A 175 -3.08 -0.92 12.66
CA CYS A 175 -1.87 -1.64 12.27
C CYS A 175 -1.32 -1.15 10.94
N ASN A 176 -2.18 -0.98 9.92
CA ASN A 176 -1.75 -0.48 8.61
C ASN A 176 -1.09 0.92 8.74
N ASN A 177 -1.70 1.82 9.52
CA ASN A 177 -1.14 3.17 9.71
C ASN A 177 0.13 3.19 10.57
N ALA A 178 0.28 2.27 11.53
CA ALA A 178 1.48 2.16 12.35
C ALA A 178 2.64 1.47 11.64
N LYS A 179 2.35 0.58 10.66
CA LYS A 179 3.37 -0.07 9.83
C LYS A 179 4.08 0.90 8.91
N THR A 180 3.33 1.87 8.38
CA THR A 180 3.80 2.86 7.41
C THR A 180 4.47 2.20 6.18
N ASP A 181 5.35 2.94 5.51
CA ASP A 181 6.23 2.42 4.47
C ASP A 181 7.60 1.96 5.03
N GLU A 182 7.79 2.06 6.35
CA GLU A 182 9.04 1.79 7.07
C GLU A 182 9.26 0.30 7.31
N PHE A 183 8.30 -0.38 7.93
CA PHE A 183 8.48 -1.75 8.39
C PHE A 183 8.05 -2.76 7.32
N THR A 184 8.83 -3.84 7.19
CA THR A 184 8.35 -5.06 6.56
C THR A 184 7.22 -5.68 7.39
N ASP A 185 6.43 -6.58 6.78
CA ASP A 185 5.42 -7.34 7.53
C ASP A 185 6.04 -8.14 8.67
N VAL A 186 7.19 -8.79 8.42
CA VAL A 186 7.91 -9.59 9.40
C VAL A 186 8.33 -8.76 10.62
N GLU A 187 8.92 -7.59 10.42
CA GLU A 187 9.28 -6.68 11.52
C GLU A 187 8.03 -6.20 12.25
N PHE A 188 6.98 -5.86 11.50
CA PHE A 188 5.77 -5.29 12.06
C PHE A 188 4.91 -6.31 12.82
N MET A 189 5.05 -7.62 12.60
CA MET A 189 4.33 -8.66 13.34
C MET A 189 4.53 -8.52 14.86
N VAL A 190 5.74 -8.16 15.31
CA VAL A 190 6.06 -7.97 16.74
C VAL A 190 5.27 -6.78 17.32
N VAL A 191 5.22 -5.67 16.57
CA VAL A 191 4.44 -4.48 16.96
C VAL A 191 2.94 -4.78 16.94
N GLY A 192 2.49 -5.53 15.93
CA GLY A 192 1.12 -6.02 15.80
C GLY A 192 0.67 -6.81 17.01
N GLU A 193 1.50 -7.72 17.52
CA GLU A 193 1.20 -8.51 18.71
C GLU A 193 0.99 -7.62 19.95
N ALA A 194 1.87 -6.64 20.17
CA ALA A 194 1.73 -5.68 21.27
C ALA A 194 0.43 -4.87 21.16
N ILE A 195 0.09 -4.41 19.95
CA ILE A 195 -1.21 -3.75 19.67
C ILE A 195 -2.38 -4.70 20.00
N GLY A 196 -2.26 -5.99 19.66
CA GLY A 196 -3.26 -7.01 19.96
C GLY A 196 -3.51 -7.19 21.45
N GLN A 197 -2.47 -7.11 22.27
CA GLN A 197 -2.61 -7.15 23.74
C GLN A 197 -3.40 -5.95 24.28
N VAL A 198 -3.21 -4.76 23.70
CA VAL A 198 -4.01 -3.57 24.04
C VAL A 198 -5.48 -3.79 23.73
N TRP A 199 -5.82 -4.34 22.56
CA TRP A 199 -7.20 -4.65 22.20
C TRP A 199 -7.85 -5.64 23.15
N LYS A 200 -7.15 -6.74 23.46
CA LYS A 200 -7.62 -7.73 24.45
C LYS A 200 -7.92 -7.09 25.80
N SER A 201 -7.05 -6.20 26.27
CA SER A 201 -7.26 -5.47 27.54
C SER A 201 -8.52 -4.59 27.49
N ARG A 202 -8.74 -3.84 26.41
CA ARG A 202 -9.95 -3.00 26.25
C ARG A 202 -11.22 -3.83 26.17
N LEU A 203 -11.20 -4.93 25.41
CA LEU A 203 -12.33 -5.86 25.28
C LEU A 203 -12.71 -6.46 26.64
N ASN A 204 -11.73 -6.86 27.45
CA ASN A 204 -11.98 -7.39 28.80
C ASN A 204 -12.60 -6.33 29.72
N LYS A 205 -12.16 -5.08 29.65
CA LYS A 205 -12.78 -3.97 30.40
C LYS A 205 -14.24 -3.76 30.01
N VAL A 206 -14.54 -3.79 28.71
CA VAL A 206 -15.92 -3.67 28.20
C VAL A 206 -16.80 -4.81 28.70
N LYS A 207 -16.32 -6.06 28.64
CA LYS A 207 -17.07 -7.24 29.10
C LYS A 207 -17.38 -7.21 30.60
N ASN A 208 -16.52 -6.59 31.39
CA ASN A 208 -16.64 -6.51 32.85
C ASN A 208 -17.34 -5.24 33.35
N LYS A 209 -17.77 -4.32 32.47
CA LYS A 209 -18.58 -3.17 32.88
C LYS A 209 -19.97 -3.69 33.32
N PRO A 210 -20.49 -3.29 34.49
CA PRO A 210 -21.85 -3.60 34.88
C PRO A 210 -22.81 -3.12 33.78
N LYS A 211 -23.76 -3.96 33.38
CA LYS A 211 -24.87 -3.50 32.56
C LYS A 211 -25.68 -2.53 33.40
N LEU A 212 -25.71 -1.26 33.00
CA LEU A 212 -26.61 -0.24 33.55
C LEU A 212 -28.06 -0.63 33.28
#